data_AF-A0A5M6ADX4-F1
#
_entry.id   AF-A0A5M6ADX4-F1
#
_cell.length_a   1.000
_cell.length_b   1.000
_cell.length_c   1.000
_cell.angle_alpha   90.00
_cell.angle_beta   90.00
_cell.angle_gamma   90.00
#
_symmetry.space_group_name_H-M   'P 1'
#
loop_
_entity.id
_entity.type
_entity.pdbx_description
1 polymer ?
#
loop_
_entity_poly.entity_id
_entity_poly.type
_entity_poly.pdbx_seq_one_letter_code
_entity_poly.pdbx_strand_id
1 'polypeptide(L)' 'MTRKGGYPIWFSPKTGKRFQTSHHGSEEVKPGTLRSILRDAGIK' A
#
# COMPACT_ATOMS: atom_id res chain seq x y z
N MET A 1 -16.00 -2.93 -6.21
CA MET A 1 -14.89 -3.90 -6.38
C MET A 1 -13.55 -3.19 -6.19
N THR A 2 -12.96 -3.22 -4.99
CA THR A 2 -11.62 -2.63 -4.72
C THR A 2 -10.80 -3.55 -3.82
N ARG A 3 -10.81 -4.86 -4.12
CA ARG A 3 -10.00 -5.86 -3.41
C ARG A 3 -9.47 -6.87 -4.41
N LYS A 4 -8.16 -6.92 -4.62
CA LYS A 4 -7.49 -8.06 -5.27
C LYS A 4 -7.11 -9.02 -4.15
N GLY A 5 -7.83 -10.14 -4.03
CA GLY A 5 -7.55 -11.17 -3.01
C GLY A 5 -7.75 -10.74 -1.55
N GLY A 6 -8.64 -9.78 -1.27
CA GLY A 6 -8.94 -9.33 0.10
C GLY A 6 -8.09 -8.16 0.61
N TYR A 7 -7.02 -7.77 -0.09
CA TYR A 7 -6.18 -6.64 0.30
C TYR A 7 -6.80 -5.30 -0.10
N PRO A 8 -6.79 -4.28 0.79
CA PRO A 8 -7.21 -2.93 0.44
C PRO A 8 -6.23 -2.31 -0.57
N ILE A 9 -6.81 -1.64 -1.57
CA ILE A 9 -6.06 -0.86 -2.56
C ILE A 9 -6.18 0.61 -2.19
N TRP A 10 -5.03 1.26 -2.07
CA TRP A 10 -4.92 2.70 -1.78
C TRP A 10 -4.52 3.47 -3.03
N PHE A 11 -4.98 4.71 -3.13
CA PHE A 11 -4.62 5.65 -4.19
C PHE A 11 -3.87 6.83 -3.58
N SER A 12 -2.68 7.14 -4.12
CA SER A 12 -1.97 8.37 -3.78
C SER A 12 -2.30 9.46 -4.81
N PRO A 13 -2.98 10.55 -4.42
CA PRO A 13 -3.21 11.68 -5.32
C PRO A 13 -1.91 12.41 -5.67
N LYS A 14 -0.87 12.30 -4.83
CA LYS A 14 0.44 12.95 -5.04
C LYS A 14 1.20 12.34 -6.23
N THR A 15 1.08 11.04 -6.44
CA THR A 15 1.81 10.30 -7.48
C THR A 15 0.90 9.71 -8.56
N GLY A 16 -0.43 9.75 -8.37
CA GLY A 16 -1.41 9.12 -9.24
C GLY A 16 -1.40 7.58 -9.19
N LYS A 17 -0.63 6.98 -8.27
CA LYS A 17 -0.45 5.52 -8.20
C LYS A 17 -1.47 4.85 -7.30
N ARG A 18 -1.82 3.61 -7.65
CA ARG A 18 -2.55 2.69 -6.79
C ARG A 18 -1.62 1.58 -6.29
N PHE A 19 -1.64 1.30 -4.99
CA PHE A 19 -0.83 0.25 -4.39
C PHE A 19 -1.64 -0.52 -3.34
N GLN A 20 -1.25 -1.78 -3.12
CA GLN A 20 -1.85 -2.62 -2.10
C GLN A 20 -1.19 -2.33 -0.75
N THR A 21 -1.99 -2.30 0.32
CA THR A 21 -1.47 -2.30 1.69
C THR A 21 -1.79 -3.62 2.38
N SER A 22 -1.12 -3.88 3.51
CA SER A 22 -1.42 -5.06 4.33
C SER A 22 -2.87 -5.02 4.81
N HIS A 23 -3.50 -6.20 4.89
CA HIS A 23 -4.81 -6.42 5.51
C HIS A 23 -4.69 -6.94 6.95
N HIS A 24 -3.47 -7.28 7.39
CA HIS A 24 -3.20 -7.83 8.71
C HIS A 24 -3.14 -6.67 9.70
N GLY A 25 -4.29 -6.25 10.24
CA GLY A 25 -4.39 -5.16 11.22
C GLY A 25 -3.66 -5.41 12.54
N SER A 26 -3.10 -6.62 12.72
CA SER A 26 -2.36 -7.06 13.90
C SER A 26 -0.85 -7.25 13.66
N GLU A 27 -0.37 -7.12 12.42
CA GLU A 27 1.04 -7.35 12.09
C GLU A 27 1.66 -6.15 11.39
N GLU A 28 2.91 -5.85 11.74
CA GLU A 28 3.67 -4.82 11.04
C GLU A 28 3.89 -5.19 9.57
N VAL A 29 3.84 -4.17 8.72
CA VAL A 29 4.11 -4.33 7.29
C VAL A 29 5.57 -4.74 7.11
N LYS A 30 5.81 -5.82 6.36
CA LYS A 30 7.17 -6.25 6.01
C LYS A 30 8.00 -5.08 5.47
N PRO A 31 9.28 -4.91 5.87
CA PRO A 31 10.08 -3.75 5.48
C PRO A 31 10.16 -3.47 3.97
N GLY A 32 10.24 -4.52 3.15
CA GLY A 32 10.25 -4.36 1.67
C GLY A 32 8.92 -3.84 1.11
N THR A 33 7.80 -4.27 1.69
CA THR A 33 6.46 -3.79 1.35
C THR A 33 6.29 -2.33 1.78
N LEU A 34 6.73 -1.98 2.99
CA LEU A 34 6.71 -0.60 3.48
C LEU A 34 7.52 0.32 2.56
N ARG A 35 8.74 -0.07 2.18
CA ARG A 35 9.57 0.71 1.23
C ARG A 35 8.88 0.93 -0.11
N SER A 36 8.20 -0.09 -0.64
CA SER A 36 7.45 0.04 -1.90
C SER A 36 6.26 0.98 -1.77
N ILE A 37 5.51 0.88 -0.66
CA ILE A 37 4.39 1.77 -0.34
C ILE A 37 4.87 3.22 -0.23
N LEU A 38 5.94 3.50 0.52
CA LEU A 38 6.48 4.85 0.68
C LEU A 38 6.93 5.43 -0.67
N ARG A 39 7.64 4.64 -1.47
CA ARG A 39 8.06 5.02 -2.83
C ARG A 39 6.86 5.36 -3.72
N ASP A 40 5.84 4.51 -3.74
CA ASP A 40 4.66 4.72 -4.59
C ASP A 40 3.74 5.82 -4.06
N ALA A 41 3.73 6.07 -2.75
CA ALA A 41 3.09 7.22 -2.14
C ALA A 41 3.84 8.54 -2.39
N GLY A 42 5.11 8.47 -2.81
CA GLY A 42 5.96 9.66 -2.99
C GLY A 42 6.41 10.27 -1.66
N ILE A 43 6.62 9.41 -0.65
CA ILE A 43 7.11 9.77 0.68
C ILE A 43 8.58 9.34 0.75
N LYS A 44 9.46 10.30 1.04
CA LYS A 44 10.89 10.09 1.28
C LYS A 44 11.16 10.15 2.78
#